data_AF-A0A3D0H1M6-F1
#
_entry.id   AF-A0A3D0H1M6-F1
#
_cell.length_a   1.000
_cell.length_b   1.000
_cell.length_c   1.000
_cell.angle_alpha   90.00
_cell.angle_beta   90.00
_cell.angle_gamma   90.00
#
_symmetry.space_group_name_H-M   'P 1'
#
loop_
_entity.id
_entity.type
_entity.pdbx_description
1 polymer ?
#
loop_
_entity_poly.entity_id
_entity_poly.type
_entity_poly.pdbx_seq_one_letter_code
_entity_poly.pdbx_strand_id
1 'polypeptide(L)' 'LLRPGEYQVVATPNLNGDYLSDALAAQVGGLGMAPGANIGDRCAIFEATHGTAPKYA' A
#
# COMPACT_ATOMS: atom_id res chain seq x y z
N LEU A 1 11.25 -0.43 -10.08
CA LEU A 1 11.28 0.59 -11.16
C LEU A 1 11.57 0.00 -12.53
N LEU A 2 12.71 -0.66 -12.76
CA LEU A 2 13.15 -1.02 -14.11
C LEU A 2 12.38 -2.21 -14.73
N ARG A 3 11.79 -3.08 -13.91
CA ARG A 3 11.10 -4.30 -14.38
C ARG A 3 9.84 -4.63 -13.55
N PRO A 4 8.87 -3.70 -13.41
CA PRO A 4 7.69 -3.94 -12.58
C PRO A 4 6.82 -5.07 -13.11
N GLY A 5 6.78 -5.28 -14.44
CA GLY A 5 5.98 -6.32 -15.08
C GLY A 5 6.45 -7.77 -14.85
N GLU A 6 7.62 -7.97 -14.24
CA GLU A 6 8.10 -9.31 -13.85
C GLU A 6 7.45 -9.80 -12.53
N TYR A 7 6.77 -8.93 -11.78
CA TYR A 7 6.22 -9.23 -10.47
C TYR A 7 4.69 -9.11 -10.48
N GLN A 8 4.02 -10.12 -9.94
CA GLN A 8 2.55 -10.16 -9.86
C GLN A 8 2.05 -10.07 -8.41
N VAL A 9 2.71 -10.78 -7.49
CA VAL A 9 2.39 -10.78 -6.05
C VAL A 9 3.70 -10.75 -5.28
N VAL A 10 3.76 -9.92 -4.23
CA VAL A 10 4.94 -9.78 -3.36
C VAL A 10 4.50 -9.98 -1.91
N ALA A 11 5.13 -10.92 -1.21
CA ALA A 11 4.98 -11.11 0.23
C ALA A 11 6.27 -10.70 0.93
N THR A 12 6.16 -9.92 2.00
CA THR A 12 7.31 -9.29 2.65
C THR A 12 7.02 -9.05 4.14
N PRO A 13 8.05 -8.99 5.01
CA PRO A 13 7.86 -8.61 6.41
C PRO A 13 7.27 -7.21 6.55
N ASN A 14 6.60 -6.96 7.68
CA ASN A 14 5.81 -5.75 7.94
C ASN A 14 6.50 -4.44 7.47
N LEU A 15 7.69 -4.13 8.01
CA LEU A 15 8.39 -2.89 7.70
C LEU A 15 8.82 -2.78 6.22
N ASN A 16 9.19 -3.90 5.61
CA ASN A 16 9.53 -3.90 4.18
C ASN A 16 8.27 -3.74 3.31
N GLY A 17 7.11 -4.20 3.80
CA GLY A 17 5.81 -3.97 3.18
C GLY A 17 5.50 -2.49 3.09
N ASP A 18 5.63 -1.79 4.21
CA ASP A 18 5.45 -0.34 4.32
C ASP A 18 6.33 0.44 3.33
N TYR A 19 7.64 0.20 3.34
CA TYR A 19 8.57 0.86 2.43
C TYR A 19 8.26 0.60 0.95
N LEU A 20 7.90 -0.64 0.61
CA LEU A 20 7.62 -1.00 -0.77
C LEU A 20 6.26 -0.47 -1.24
N SER A 21 5.20 -0.58 -0.42
CA SER A 21 3.87 -0.14 -0.80
C SER A 21 3.82 1.36 -1.05
N ASP A 22 4.45 2.16 -0.20
CA ASP A 22 4.49 3.62 -0.35
C ASP A 22 5.30 4.04 -1.58
N ALA A 23 6.45 3.42 -1.78
CA ALA A 23 7.29 3.69 -2.95
C ALA A 23 6.60 3.29 -4.28
N LEU A 24 5.76 2.26 -4.26
CA LEU A 24 4.96 1.86 -5.43
C LEU A 24 3.77 2.77 -5.64
N ALA A 25 3.06 3.16 -4.58
CA ALA A 25 1.97 4.13 -4.67
C ALA A 25 2.44 5.44 -5.30
N ALA A 26 3.63 5.93 -4.90
CA ALA A 26 4.26 7.10 -5.50
C ALA A 26 4.51 6.97 -7.01
N GLN A 27 4.75 5.76 -7.53
CA GLN A 27 4.98 5.53 -8.97
C GLN A 27 3.70 5.54 -9.81
N VAL A 28 2.54 5.28 -9.19
CA VAL A 28 1.28 5.00 -9.92
C VAL A 28 0.19 6.05 -9.70
N GLY A 29 0.53 7.23 -9.16
CA GLY A 29 -0.41 8.34 -8.95
C GLY A 29 -0.48 8.86 -7.52
N GLY A 30 0.36 8.34 -6.63
CA GLY A 30 0.46 8.77 -5.23
C GLY A 30 -0.40 7.96 -4.27
N LEU A 31 -0.21 8.18 -2.97
CA LEU A 31 -0.88 7.44 -1.90
C LEU A 31 -2.41 7.59 -1.90
N GLY A 32 -2.94 8.67 -2.48
CA GLY A 32 -4.39 8.91 -2.56
C GLY A 32 -5.16 7.89 -3.42
N MET A 33 -4.45 7.12 -4.25
CA MET A 33 -5.04 6.10 -5.13
C MET A 33 -4.83 4.67 -4.63
N ALA A 34 -4.07 4.47 -3.55
CA ALA A 34 -3.68 3.16 -3.06
C ALA A 34 -4.73 2.58 -2.08
N PRO A 35 -5.36 1.43 -2.39
CA PRO A 35 -6.27 0.75 -1.48
C PRO A 35 -5.53 -0.18 -0.51
N GLY A 36 -6.10 -0.42 0.68
CA GLY A 36 -5.55 -1.30 1.70
C GLY A 36 -6.58 -2.28 2.27
N ALA A 37 -6.11 -3.46 2.66
CA ALA A 37 -6.92 -4.44 3.36
C ALA A 37 -6.09 -5.18 4.42
N ASN A 38 -6.62 -5.25 5.64
CA ASN A 38 -6.09 -6.08 6.72
C ASN A 38 -6.99 -7.30 6.88
N ILE A 39 -6.43 -8.49 6.69
CA ILE A 39 -7.18 -9.75 6.67
C ILE A 39 -6.74 -10.62 7.86
N GLY A 40 -7.70 -11.11 8.64
CA GLY A 40 -7.47 -12.09 9.69
C GLY A 40 -8.55 -13.17 9.70
N ASP A 41 -8.42 -14.15 10.59
CA ASP A 41 -9.25 -15.37 10.59
C ASP A 41 -10.75 -15.14 10.78
N ARG A 42 -11.12 -14.01 11.41
CA ARG A 42 -12.51 -13.72 11.82
C ARG A 42 -13.09 -12.45 11.22
N CYS A 43 -12.24 -11.57 10.69
CA CYS A 43 -12.66 -10.31 10.12
C CYS A 43 -11.67 -9.79 9.09
N ALA A 44 -12.17 -8.92 8.23
CA ALA A 44 -11.39 -8.14 7.28
C ALA A 44 -11.72 -6.65 7.46
N ILE A 45 -10.70 -5.80 7.36
CA ILE A 45 -10.83 -4.35 7.42
C ILE A 45 -10.32 -3.80 6.09
N PHE A 46 -11.14 -2.97 5.44
CA PHE A 46 -10.79 -2.29 4.20
C PHE A 46 -10.65 -0.79 4.47
N GLU A 47 -9.50 -0.23 4.18
CA GLU A 47 -9.17 1.16 4.47
C GLU A 47 -8.25 1.76 3.40
N ALA A 48 -8.16 3.09 3.36
CA ALA A 48 -7.14 3.75 2.56
C ALA A 48 -5.75 3.50 3.17
N THR A 49 -4.71 3.33 2.36
CA THR A 49 -3.34 3.16 2.89
C THR A 49 -2.71 4.47 3.34
N HIS A 50 -3.28 5.62 2.94
CA HIS A 50 -2.78 6.92 3.35
C HIS A 50 -3.31 7.32 4.73
N GLY A 51 -2.51 8.11 5.46
CA GLY A 51 -2.94 8.72 6.71
C GLY A 51 -3.97 9.84 6.52
N THR A 52 -4.29 10.52 7.63
CA THR A 52 -5.35 11.53 7.70
C THR A 52 -5.07 12.84 6.95
N ALA A 53 -3.82 13.06 6.51
CA ALA A 53 -3.37 14.30 5.86
C ALA A 53 -3.89 15.59 6.55
N PRO A 54 -3.58 15.84 7.85
CA PRO A 54 -4.29 16.82 8.70
C PRO A 54 -4.34 18.26 8.18
N LYS A 55 -3.39 18.65 7.32
CA LYS A 55 -3.34 19.98 6.70
C LYS A 55 -4.51 20.23 5.74
N TYR A 56 -5.18 19.17 5.26
CA TYR A 56 -6.23 19.22 4.25
C TYR A 56 -7.60 18.74 4.76
N ALA A 57 -7.75 18.62 6.08
CA ALA A 57 -9.01 18.26 6.75
C ALA A 57 -9.95 19.46 6.92
#